data_AF-A0A964UBJ3-F1
#
_entry.id   AF-A0A964UBJ3-F1
#
_cell.length_a   1.000
_cell.length_b   1.000
_cell.length_c   1.000
_cell.angle_alpha   90.00
_cell.angle_beta   90.00
_cell.angle_gamma   90.00
#
_symmetry.space_group_name_H-M   'P 1'
#
loop_
_entity.id
_entity.type
_entity.pdbx_description
1 polymer ?
#
loop_
_entity_poly.entity_id
_entity_poly.type
_entity_poly.pdbx_seq_one_letter_code
_entity_poly.pdbx_strand_id
1 'polypeptide(L)'
;MTPDFPTYFGTPAFTAEDTFTWDAKKVNVKTLTCPAHLGKHSDAPIHFSEDGSTVDELPVKSLVCHLAILDVREVAAGDSDYRVTSEDITAFEAAHGPSGSLCPKDHRVGKSTNNEAHGELDSRVER
;
A
#
# COMPACT_ATOMS: atom_id res chain seq x y z
N MET A 1 9.85 0.04 8.98
CA MET A 1 10.22 -0.95 7.94
C MET A 1 11.39 -1.74 8.46
N THR A 2 11.38 -3.06 8.31
CA THR A 2 12.38 -3.98 8.84
C THR A 2 12.92 -4.87 7.72
N PRO A 3 14.12 -5.46 7.85
CA PRO A 3 14.72 -6.26 6.78
C PRO A 3 13.92 -7.52 6.41
N ASP A 4 13.11 -8.03 7.34
CA ASP A 4 12.21 -9.17 7.18
C ASP A 4 10.82 -8.80 6.65
N PHE A 5 10.59 -7.52 6.31
CA PHE A 5 9.32 -7.10 5.74
C PHE A 5 9.03 -7.85 4.43
N PRO A 6 7.83 -8.46 4.26
CA PRO A 6 7.49 -9.20 3.06
C PRO A 6 7.61 -8.36 1.79
N THR A 7 8.14 -8.95 0.72
CA THR A 7 8.24 -8.29 -0.59
C THR A 7 7.45 -9.06 -1.63
N TYR A 8 7.03 -8.38 -2.70
CA TYR A 8 6.22 -8.99 -3.76
C TYR A 8 6.91 -10.21 -4.41
N PHE A 9 8.24 -10.15 -4.57
CA PHE A 9 9.03 -11.23 -5.18
C PHE A 9 9.61 -12.23 -4.14
N GLY A 10 9.28 -12.09 -2.86
CA GLY A 10 9.76 -12.97 -1.79
C GLY A 10 11.24 -12.77 -1.38
N THR A 11 11.96 -11.84 -2.01
CA THR A 11 13.36 -11.53 -1.68
C THR A 11 13.45 -10.28 -0.81
N PRO A 12 14.17 -10.29 0.33
CA PRO A 12 14.39 -9.10 1.15
C PRO A 12 14.95 -7.92 0.35
N ALA A 13 14.39 -6.72 0.57
CA ALA A 13 14.75 -5.54 -0.23
C ALA A 13 14.94 -4.25 0.60
N PHE A 14 14.96 -4.35 1.93
CA PHE A 14 15.22 -3.22 2.83
C PHE A 14 16.52 -3.45 3.59
N THR A 15 17.38 -2.43 3.60
CA THR A 15 18.52 -2.36 4.52
C THR A 15 18.49 -1.07 5.33
N ALA A 16 18.97 -1.18 6.56
CA ALA A 16 19.14 -0.06 7.47
C ALA A 16 20.46 -0.24 8.22
N GLU A 17 21.44 0.62 7.93
CA GLU A 17 22.78 0.56 8.51
C GLU A 17 22.97 1.73 9.48
N ASP A 18 23.57 1.47 10.64
CA ASP A 18 23.95 2.52 11.58
C ASP A 18 25.14 3.31 11.05
N THR A 19 24.87 4.48 10.48
CA THR A 19 25.89 5.42 10.00
C THR A 19 26.58 6.12 11.17
N PHE A 20 25.79 6.57 12.14
CA PHE A 20 26.28 7.17 13.37
C PHE A 20 25.46 6.69 14.56
N THR A 21 26.15 6.46 15.68
CA THR A 21 25.54 6.09 16.95
C THR A 21 25.79 7.16 18.00
N TRP A 22 24.90 7.21 19.00
CA TRP A 22 25.02 8.11 20.13
C TRP A 22 26.38 8.02 20.84
N ASP A 23 26.92 6.82 21.02
CA ASP A 23 28.19 6.65 21.73
C ASP A 23 29.36 7.25 20.97
N ALA A 24 29.40 7.06 19.64
CA ALA A 24 30.47 7.54 18.79
C ALA A 24 30.36 9.03 18.42
N LYS A 25 29.14 9.54 18.17
CA LYS A 25 28.92 10.87 17.57
C LYS A 25 27.85 11.72 18.27
N LYS A 26 27.22 11.21 19.33
CA LYS A 26 26.12 11.88 20.06
C LYS A 26 24.92 12.24 19.15
N VAL A 27 24.75 11.47 18.08
CA VAL A 27 23.60 11.51 17.17
C VAL A 27 23.35 10.09 16.64
N ASN A 28 22.10 9.72 16.45
CA ASN A 28 21.72 8.45 15.82
C ASN A 28 21.29 8.72 14.38
N VAL A 29 22.02 8.16 13.42
CA VAL A 29 21.73 8.30 11.99
C VAL A 29 21.84 6.92 11.34
N LYS A 30 20.82 6.57 10.56
CA LYS A 30 20.81 5.36 9.73
C LYS A 30 20.77 5.72 8.26
N THR A 31 21.54 5.01 7.45
CA THR A 31 21.40 5.00 5.99
C THR A 31 20.38 3.92 5.64
N LEU A 32 19.36 4.28 4.87
CA LEU A 32 18.30 3.38 4.43
C LEU A 32 18.43 3.13 2.92
N THR A 33 18.27 1.88 2.50
CA THR A 33 18.14 1.52 1.08
C THR A 33 16.87 0.71 0.90
N CYS A 34 16.02 1.16 -0.03
CA CYS A 34 14.76 0.48 -0.38
C CYS A 34 14.33 0.81 -1.82
N PRO A 35 13.70 -0.14 -2.52
CA PRO A 35 12.93 0.14 -3.73
C PRO A 35 11.75 1.08 -3.45
N ALA A 36 11.33 1.84 -4.47
CA ALA A 36 10.21 2.78 -4.36
C ALA A 36 8.86 2.11 -4.03
N HIS A 37 8.69 0.83 -4.41
CA HIS A 37 7.46 0.06 -4.25
C HIS A 37 7.48 -0.89 -3.04
N LEU A 38 8.26 -0.56 -2.01
CA LEU A 38 8.37 -1.38 -0.80
C LEU A 38 7.48 -0.84 0.33
N GLY A 39 6.75 -1.74 0.99
CA GLY A 39 5.89 -1.39 2.12
C GLY A 39 4.71 -0.51 1.72
N LYS A 40 4.28 0.39 2.63
CA LYS A 40 3.28 1.41 2.30
C LYS A 40 3.95 2.49 1.44
N HIS A 41 3.55 2.59 0.18
CA HIS A 41 4.14 3.51 -0.80
C HIS A 41 3.07 4.18 -1.68
N SER A 42 3.53 4.99 -2.64
CA SER A 42 2.70 5.69 -3.63
C SER A 42 3.16 5.34 -5.03
N ASP A 43 2.21 4.99 -5.91
CA ASP A 43 2.48 4.69 -7.33
C ASP A 43 2.16 5.90 -8.20
N ALA A 44 3.20 6.52 -8.76
CA ALA A 44 3.06 7.54 -9.78
C ALA A 44 2.69 6.92 -11.15
N PRO A 45 2.08 7.67 -12.09
CA PRO A 45 1.68 7.16 -13.41
C PRO A 45 2.79 6.45 -14.17
N ILE A 46 4.04 6.93 -14.09
CA ILE A 46 5.21 6.31 -14.73
C ILE A 46 5.40 4.83 -14.37
N HIS A 47 4.80 4.34 -13.27
CA HIS A 47 4.91 2.94 -12.85
C HIS A 47 4.37 1.94 -13.90
N PHE A 48 3.32 2.33 -14.65
CA PHE A 48 2.71 1.50 -15.69
C PHE A 48 2.39 2.26 -16.99
N SER A 49 2.75 3.54 -17.10
CA SER A 49 2.56 4.36 -18.28
C SER A 49 3.91 4.83 -18.81
N GLU A 50 4.20 4.57 -20.08
CA GLU A 50 5.50 4.90 -20.71
C GLU A 50 5.82 6.40 -20.66
N ASP A 51 4.80 7.25 -20.80
CA ASP A 51 4.86 8.72 -20.76
C ASP A 51 4.24 9.30 -19.47
N GLY A 52 4.07 8.46 -18.44
CA GLY A 52 3.47 8.88 -17.18
C GLY A 52 4.36 9.84 -16.37
N SER A 53 3.76 10.73 -15.60
CA SER A 53 4.50 11.62 -14.69
C SER A 53 5.22 10.84 -13.58
N THR A 54 6.39 11.34 -13.17
CA THR A 54 7.11 10.85 -11.99
C THR A 54 6.50 11.42 -10.70
N VAL A 55 6.90 10.86 -9.54
CA VAL A 55 6.32 11.27 -8.24
C VAL A 55 6.60 12.74 -7.90
N ASP A 56 7.75 13.27 -8.31
CA ASP A 56 8.17 14.65 -8.10
C ASP A 56 7.48 15.65 -9.04
N GLU A 57 6.86 15.17 -10.12
CA GLU A 57 6.06 15.97 -11.05
C GLU A 57 4.59 16.09 -10.65
N LEU A 58 4.14 15.31 -9.66
CA LEU A 58 2.75 15.33 -9.20
C LEU A 58 2.42 16.68 -8.55
N PRO A 59 1.30 17.33 -8.91
CA PRO A 59 0.86 18.55 -8.25
C PRO A 59 0.60 18.30 -6.75
N VAL A 60 1.12 19.12 -5.85
CA VAL A 60 0.94 18.94 -4.39
C VAL A 60 -0.52 18.74 -3.97
N LYS A 61 -1.46 19.41 -4.66
CA LYS A 61 -2.90 19.27 -4.40
C LYS A 61 -3.45 17.85 -4.63
N SER A 62 -2.78 17.00 -5.41
CA SER A 62 -3.20 15.61 -5.63
C SER A 62 -2.79 14.68 -4.47
N LEU A 63 -1.91 15.14 -3.58
CA LEU A 63 -1.48 14.38 -2.40
C LEU A 63 -2.50 14.44 -1.25
N VAL A 64 -3.56 15.24 -1.40
CA VAL A 64 -4.66 15.37 -0.44
C VAL A 64 -5.96 15.15 -1.18
N CYS A 65 -6.68 14.10 -0.80
CA CYS A 65 -8.02 13.81 -1.29
C CYS A 65 -8.92 13.38 -0.13
N HIS A 66 -10.22 13.44 -0.35
CA HIS A 66 -11.13 12.81 0.57
C HIS A 66 -11.20 11.29 0.28
N LEU A 67 -11.42 10.51 1.34
CA LEU A 67 -11.45 9.05 1.28
C LEU A 67 -12.82 8.53 1.72
N ALA A 68 -13.39 7.61 0.93
CA ALA A 68 -14.51 6.77 1.33
C ALA A 68 -14.00 5.36 1.70
N ILE A 69 -14.61 4.73 2.70
CA ILE A 69 -14.23 3.39 3.17
C ILE A 69 -15.38 2.43 2.90
N LEU A 70 -15.20 1.57 1.90
CA LEU A 70 -16.08 0.43 1.63
C LEU A 70 -15.58 -0.77 2.44
N ASP A 71 -16.33 -1.16 3.47
CA ASP A 71 -15.99 -2.30 4.31
C ASP A 71 -16.62 -3.59 3.76
N VAL A 72 -15.77 -4.48 3.22
CA VAL A 72 -16.17 -5.78 2.67
C VAL A 72 -15.69 -6.96 3.52
N ARG A 73 -15.20 -6.71 4.74
CA ARG A 73 -14.57 -7.76 5.56
C ARG A 73 -15.48 -8.95 5.81
N GLU A 74 -16.76 -8.71 6.10
CA GLU A 74 -17.73 -9.79 6.34
C GLU A 74 -18.01 -10.59 5.07
N VAL A 75 -18.15 -9.92 3.93
CA VAL A 75 -18.47 -10.57 2.64
C VAL A 75 -17.26 -11.37 2.11
N ALA A 76 -16.05 -10.84 2.30
CA ALA A 76 -14.80 -11.45 1.85
C ALA A 76 -14.25 -12.51 2.83
N ALA A 77 -14.84 -12.70 4.01
CA ALA A 77 -14.25 -13.53 5.08
C ALA A 77 -13.96 -14.98 4.67
N GLY A 78 -14.71 -15.53 3.70
CA GLY A 78 -14.54 -16.89 3.19
C GLY A 78 -13.88 -17.00 1.82
N ASP A 79 -13.48 -15.89 1.21
CA ASP A 79 -12.94 -15.85 -0.15
C ASP A 79 -11.74 -14.88 -0.23
N SER A 80 -10.53 -15.46 -0.22
CA SER A 80 -9.29 -14.70 -0.35
C SER A 80 -9.15 -13.97 -1.69
N ASP A 81 -9.91 -14.39 -2.70
CA ASP A 81 -9.92 -13.81 -4.04
C ASP A 81 -11.14 -12.90 -4.29
N TYR A 82 -11.89 -12.53 -3.24
CA TYR A 82 -13.07 -11.68 -3.35
C TYR A 82 -12.75 -10.40 -4.14
N ARG A 83 -13.58 -10.12 -5.15
CA ARG A 83 -13.47 -8.93 -5.98
C ARG A 83 -14.65 -8.00 -5.69
N VAL A 84 -14.34 -6.80 -5.20
CA VAL A 84 -15.31 -5.71 -5.09
C VAL A 84 -16.02 -5.52 -6.43
N THR A 85 -17.34 -5.52 -6.42
CA THR A 85 -18.17 -5.39 -7.63
C THR A 85 -18.78 -4.00 -7.76
N SER A 86 -19.41 -3.72 -8.89
CA SER A 86 -20.23 -2.51 -9.09
C SER A 86 -21.41 -2.43 -8.13
N GLU A 87 -21.98 -3.57 -7.77
CA GLU A 87 -23.13 -3.66 -6.87
C GLU A 87 -22.74 -3.26 -5.45
N ASP A 88 -21.56 -3.67 -4.95
CA ASP A 88 -21.04 -3.24 -3.64
C ASP A 88 -20.92 -1.71 -3.55
N ILE A 89 -20.38 -1.10 -4.61
CA ILE A 89 -20.20 0.35 -4.69
C ILE A 89 -21.56 1.05 -4.72
N THR A 90 -22.49 0.55 -5.54
CA THR A 90 -23.84 1.13 -5.67
C THR A 90 -24.60 1.05 -4.35
N ALA A 91 -24.51 -0.08 -3.64
CA ALA A 91 -25.13 -0.25 -2.32
C ALA A 91 -24.51 0.69 -1.27
N PHE A 92 -23.18 0.85 -1.29
CA PHE A 92 -22.50 1.79 -0.42
C PHE A 92 -22.93 3.23 -0.69
N GLU A 93 -22.99 3.66 -1.95
CA GLU A 93 -23.40 5.02 -2.32
C GLU A 93 -24.86 5.30 -1.99
N ALA A 94 -25.74 4.29 -2.10
CA ALA A 94 -27.14 4.41 -1.69
C ALA A 94 -27.27 4.66 -0.17
N ALA A 95 -26.37 4.08 0.63
CA ALA A 95 -26.40 4.22 2.09
C ALA A 95 -25.63 5.45 2.62
N HIS A 96 -24.56 5.88 1.94
CA HIS A 96 -23.62 6.90 2.44
C HIS A 96 -23.52 8.15 1.57
N GLY A 97 -24.20 8.19 0.43
CA GLY A 97 -24.08 9.24 -0.57
C GLY A 97 -22.99 8.95 -1.62
N PRO A 98 -22.94 9.73 -2.71
CA PRO A 98 -22.05 9.47 -3.84
C PRO A 98 -20.57 9.57 -3.43
N SER A 99 -19.78 8.57 -3.81
CA SER A 99 -18.34 8.55 -3.57
C SER A 99 -17.58 9.61 -4.41
N GLY A 100 -18.18 10.05 -5.52
CA GLY A 100 -17.60 10.97 -6.50
C GLY A 100 -17.45 12.43 -6.05
N SER A 101 -17.93 12.83 -4.87
CA SER A 101 -17.73 14.21 -4.36
C SER A 101 -16.37 14.42 -3.68
N LEU A 102 -15.51 13.40 -3.64
CA LEU A 102 -14.30 13.35 -2.81
C LEU A 102 -12.97 13.52 -3.58
N CYS A 103 -12.98 13.59 -4.93
CA CYS A 103 -11.78 13.96 -5.71
C CYS A 103 -12.13 14.40 -7.16
N PRO A 104 -11.51 15.47 -7.71
CA PRO A 104 -11.68 15.84 -9.12
C PRO A 104 -11.00 14.83 -10.07
N LYS A 105 -11.81 14.19 -10.91
CA LYS A 105 -11.50 13.62 -12.25
C LYS A 105 -10.45 12.51 -12.44
N ASP A 106 -9.79 11.97 -11.43
CA ASP A 106 -9.03 10.70 -11.59
C ASP A 106 -9.51 9.64 -10.59
N HIS A 107 -10.27 8.66 -11.10
CA HIS A 107 -10.89 7.61 -10.32
C HIS A 107 -9.85 6.65 -9.75
N ARG A 108 -9.62 6.70 -8.43
CA ARG A 108 -9.02 5.58 -7.69
C ARG A 108 -9.80 5.34 -6.39
N VAL A 109 -10.57 4.26 -6.35
CA VAL A 109 -11.06 3.65 -5.11
C VAL A 109 -9.90 2.88 -4.49
N GLY A 110 -9.40 3.34 -3.35
CA GLY A 110 -8.35 2.64 -2.62
C GLY A 110 -8.90 1.36 -1.98
N LYS A 111 -8.26 0.21 -2.23
CA LYS A 111 -8.51 -1.01 -1.45
C LYS A 111 -7.76 -0.90 -0.13
N SER A 112 -8.47 -0.93 0.98
CA SER A 112 -7.89 -1.18 2.30
C SER A 112 -7.79 -2.69 2.50
N THR A 113 -6.66 -3.30 2.14
CA THR A 113 -6.35 -4.66 2.59
C THR A 113 -5.49 -4.58 3.84
N ASN A 114 -6.13 -4.63 5.02
CA ASN A 114 -5.42 -5.02 6.23
C ASN A 114 -5.14 -6.52 6.11
N ASN A 115 -3.96 -6.88 5.59
CA ASN A 115 -3.53 -8.27 5.59
C ASN A 115 -2.88 -8.58 6.95
N GLU A 116 -3.68 -8.69 8.00
CA GLU A 116 -3.27 -9.43 9.21
C GLU A 116 -3.67 -10.90 9.02
N ALA A 117 -3.02 -11.56 8.07
CA ALA A 117 -2.98 -13.01 8.00
C ALA A 117 -1.62 -13.46 8.52
N HIS A 118 -1.47 -13.49 9.84
CA HIS A 118 -0.43 -14.31 10.48
C HIS A 118 -0.81 -15.78 10.29
N GLY A 119 -0.43 -16.34 9.15
CA GLY A 119 -0.52 -17.76 8.84
C GLY A 119 0.81 -18.44 9.11
N GLU A 120 0.79 -19.34 10.09
CA GLU A 120 1.81 -20.31 10.46
C GLU A 120 2.44 -20.98 9.21
N LEU A 121 3.75 -20.83 9.03
CA LEU A 121 4.50 -21.54 7.99
C LEU A 121 4.55 -23.03 8.34
N ASP A 122 3.62 -23.82 7.78
CA ASP A 122 3.64 -25.28 7.83
C ASP A 122 4.91 -25.79 7.12
N SER A 123 5.81 -26.35 7.93
CA SER A 123 6.99 -27.08 7.50
C SER A 123 6.58 -28.39 6.84
N ARG A 124 6.36 -28.41 5.52
CA ARG A 124 6.24 -29.66 4.74
C ARG A 124 6.51 -29.44 3.25
N VAL A 125 7.79 -29.43 2.89
CA VAL A 125 8.24 -29.94 1.59
C VAL A 125 9.44 -30.84 1.84
N GLU A 126 9.15 -32.10 2.16
CA GLU A 126 10.04 -33.22 1.86
C GLU A 126 9.66 -33.75 0.47
N ARG A 127 10.54 -33.52 -0.51
CA ARG A 127 11.10 -34.48 -1.49
C ARG A 127 11.62 -33.77 -2.73
#